data_AF-A0A0F9GXF2-F1
#
_entry.id   AF-A0A0F9GXF2-F1
#
_cell.length_a   1.000
_cell.length_b   1.000
_cell.length_c   1.000
_cell.angle_alpha   90.00
_cell.angle_beta   90.00
_cell.angle_gamma   90.00
#
_symmetry.space_group_name_H-M   'P 1'
#
loop_
_entity.id
_entity.type
_entity.pdbx_description
1 polymer ?
#
loop_
_entity_poly.entity_id
_entity_poly.type
_entity_poly.pdbx_seq_one_letter_code
_entity_poly.pdbx_strand_id
1 'polypeptide(L)'
;MEGKKSKRRSAGKKAGRKGPTSKARCCGSLASECRRYRKWHDRLGFESQLDAIYCLPGRLLDLADEVVSGLFTDEALHFERSFAAWCQGHSLTGLFGGRPLAAGPLDLADVYARADYHLERRRWARRSAMARQGSSSEEEPEYEATGEFIVQDRLRGYVGWIVTNSDYVKDRNQLRALAAKEGVVSAGEFPALVWSAQGQAHAQRRGQGKGFMGAYSQFCAKWCLRGLLSWDLPQPMGPQLPGDRSPTVPEPIVGLRIFLPITLRVPKSLLAPQRLGQWRKQTAAGGSVSCSHLQEWIDLDVRPRANQRSRYSDLFVIWFYWRVLRERYAQAIRGRTPDVHIILNRLVEGRSAGTGQRAGEKARVRIREARRRLRKLADA
;
A
#
# COMPACT_ATOMS: atom_id res chain seq x y z
N MET A 1 8.72 21.85 88.85
CA MET A 1 7.75 22.05 87.76
C MET A 1 8.54 22.50 86.54
N GLU A 2 8.67 21.67 85.50
CA GLU A 2 8.92 22.15 84.12
C GLU A 2 8.86 20.98 83.10
N GLY A 3 7.75 20.98 82.35
CA GLY A 3 7.58 20.64 80.93
C GLY A 3 8.43 19.56 80.25
N LYS A 4 7.88 18.34 80.19
CA LYS A 4 8.13 17.36 79.12
C LYS A 4 7.77 17.93 77.74
N LYS A 5 8.68 17.87 76.75
CA LYS A 5 8.35 17.98 75.32
C LYS A 5 8.68 16.68 74.58
N SER A 6 7.62 15.90 74.33
CA SER A 6 7.59 14.67 73.55
C SER A 6 7.57 14.97 72.05
N LYS A 7 8.63 14.61 71.31
CA LYS A 7 8.69 14.64 69.83
C LYS A 7 7.96 13.42 69.26
N ARG A 8 6.71 13.60 68.81
CA ARG A 8 5.99 12.63 67.97
C ARG A 8 6.57 12.65 66.54
N ARG A 9 7.15 11.53 66.11
CA ARG A 9 7.47 11.24 64.70
C ARG A 9 6.20 10.76 63.98
N SER A 10 5.72 11.50 63.00
CA SER A 10 4.65 11.10 62.10
C SER A 10 5.21 10.24 60.96
N ALA A 11 4.77 8.99 60.89
CA ALA A 11 5.06 8.08 59.78
C ALA A 11 4.14 8.43 58.59
N GLY A 12 4.68 9.15 57.61
CA GLY A 12 4.02 9.41 56.33
C GLY A 12 3.99 8.13 55.47
N LYS A 13 2.88 7.40 55.51
CA LYS A 13 2.60 6.23 54.68
C LYS A 13 2.36 6.69 53.23
N LYS A 14 3.40 6.71 52.38
CA LYS A 14 3.26 6.93 50.93
C LYS A 14 2.56 5.74 50.31
N ALA A 15 1.27 5.89 50.01
CA ALA A 15 0.53 4.97 49.15
C ALA A 15 1.11 5.04 47.73
N GLY A 16 1.99 4.08 47.40
CA GLY A 16 2.47 3.88 46.04
C GLY A 16 1.29 3.50 45.15
N ARG A 17 0.83 4.44 44.34
CA ARG A 17 -0.02 4.17 43.17
C ARG A 17 0.75 3.17 42.29
N LYS A 18 0.45 1.88 42.43
CA LYS A 18 0.75 0.88 41.41
C LYS A 18 -0.05 1.31 40.18
N GLY A 19 0.63 1.97 39.24
CA GLY A 19 0.06 2.24 37.93
C GLY A 19 -0.44 0.94 37.31
N PRO A 20 -1.47 0.98 36.45
CA PRO A 20 -1.98 -0.22 35.80
C PRO A 20 -0.82 -0.89 35.08
N THR A 21 -0.32 -1.99 35.65
CA THR A 21 0.57 -2.91 34.96
C THR A 21 -0.24 -3.41 33.79
N SER A 22 -0.02 -2.84 32.60
CA SER A 22 -0.54 -3.38 31.37
C SER A 22 -0.04 -4.81 31.33
N LYS A 23 -0.92 -5.76 31.63
CA LYS A 23 -0.66 -7.17 31.39
C LYS A 23 -0.30 -7.21 29.91
N ALA A 24 0.98 -7.42 29.62
CA ALA A 24 1.45 -7.78 28.30
C ALA A 24 0.66 -9.04 27.94
N ARG A 25 -0.46 -8.84 27.25
CA ARG A 25 -1.28 -9.94 26.74
C ARG A 25 -0.32 -10.81 25.98
N CYS A 26 -0.30 -12.11 26.30
CA CYS A 26 0.49 -13.11 25.59
C CYS A 26 0.37 -12.85 24.08
N CYS A 27 1.38 -12.18 23.51
CA CYS A 27 1.56 -12.17 22.08
C CYS A 27 1.93 -13.61 21.76
N GLY A 28 0.94 -14.39 21.32
CA GLY A 28 1.24 -15.61 20.60
C GLY A 28 2.33 -15.28 19.58
N SER A 29 3.31 -16.17 19.43
CA SER A 29 4.35 -15.99 18.42
C SER A 29 3.68 -15.64 17.09
N LEU A 30 4.22 -14.67 16.35
CA LEU A 30 3.70 -14.29 15.03
C LEU A 30 3.44 -15.53 14.15
N ALA A 31 4.31 -16.54 14.26
CA ALA A 31 4.18 -17.82 13.59
C ALA A 31 2.95 -18.65 14.01
N SER A 32 2.54 -18.62 15.30
CA SER A 32 1.34 -19.34 15.74
C SER A 32 0.06 -18.69 15.21
N GLU A 33 0.00 -17.35 15.18
CA GLU A 33 -1.14 -16.64 14.59
C GLU A 33 -1.20 -16.85 13.08
N CYS A 34 -0.08 -16.78 12.37
CA CYS A 34 -0.04 -17.11 10.94
C CYS A 34 -0.56 -18.53 10.64
N ARG A 35 -0.19 -19.53 11.46
CA ARG A 35 -0.71 -20.90 11.32
C ARG A 35 -2.22 -20.97 11.59
N ARG A 36 -2.73 -20.24 12.59
CA ARG A 36 -4.15 -20.17 12.91
C ARG A 36 -4.97 -19.64 11.73
N TYR A 37 -4.56 -18.50 11.18
CA TYR A 37 -5.25 -17.88 10.04
C TYR A 37 -5.13 -18.70 8.76
N ARG A 38 -4.00 -19.40 8.55
CA ARG A 38 -3.85 -20.35 7.43
C ARG A 38 -4.84 -21.50 7.52
N LYS A 39 -4.97 -22.15 8.68
CA LYS A 39 -5.96 -23.23 8.88
C LYS A 39 -7.38 -22.81 8.54
N TRP A 40 -7.74 -21.57 8.85
CA TRP A 40 -9.06 -21.04 8.49
C TRP A 40 -9.22 -20.88 6.98
N HIS A 41 -8.19 -20.37 6.31
CA HIS A 41 -8.21 -20.25 4.86
C HIS A 41 -8.32 -21.61 4.16
N ASP A 42 -7.64 -22.63 4.69
CA ASP A 42 -7.76 -24.00 4.18
C ASP A 42 -9.21 -24.52 4.32
N ARG A 43 -9.94 -24.14 5.40
CA ARG A 43 -11.38 -24.47 5.59
C ARG A 43 -12.29 -23.80 4.56
N LEU A 44 -11.91 -22.65 4.01
CA LEU A 44 -12.69 -21.95 2.99
C LEU A 44 -12.52 -22.58 1.59
N GLY A 45 -11.72 -23.66 1.45
CA GLY A 45 -11.55 -24.38 0.20
C GLY A 45 -10.62 -23.69 -0.79
N PHE A 46 -9.74 -22.82 -0.32
CA PHE A 46 -8.71 -22.22 -1.17
C PHE A 46 -7.58 -23.21 -1.43
N GLU A 47 -7.62 -23.83 -2.61
CA GLU A 47 -6.69 -24.90 -3.00
C GLU A 47 -5.29 -24.38 -3.36
N SER A 48 -5.16 -23.09 -3.69
CA SER A 48 -3.92 -22.54 -4.25
C SER A 48 -3.01 -21.95 -3.17
N GLN A 49 -1.84 -22.55 -2.98
CA GLN A 49 -0.74 -21.96 -2.20
C GLN A 49 -0.26 -20.61 -2.76
N LEU A 50 -0.71 -20.24 -3.97
CA LEU A 50 -0.35 -19.02 -4.68
C LEU A 50 -1.21 -17.81 -4.31
N ASP A 51 -2.28 -18.01 -3.54
CA ASP A 51 -3.22 -16.93 -3.22
C ASP A 51 -2.93 -16.33 -1.84
N ALA A 52 -3.03 -15.01 -1.77
CA ALA A 52 -2.83 -14.26 -0.54
C ALA A 52 -4.16 -14.13 0.23
N ILE A 53 -4.05 -14.18 1.55
CA ILE A 53 -5.13 -13.98 2.50
C ILE A 53 -5.11 -12.54 2.98
N TYR A 54 -5.87 -11.66 2.34
CA TYR A 54 -5.98 -10.27 2.77
C TYR A 54 -6.96 -10.07 3.92
N CYS A 55 -6.66 -9.16 4.86
CA CYS A 55 -7.65 -8.80 5.87
C CYS A 55 -8.73 -7.88 5.27
N LEU A 56 -9.97 -8.08 5.69
CA LEU A 56 -11.04 -7.12 5.42
C LEU A 56 -10.98 -5.98 6.45
N PRO A 57 -11.00 -4.69 6.06
CA PRO A 57 -10.99 -3.58 7.01
C PRO A 57 -12.20 -3.66 7.94
N GLY A 58 -12.03 -3.34 9.23
CA GLY A 58 -13.14 -3.33 10.20
C GLY A 58 -14.37 -2.56 9.71
N ARG A 59 -14.14 -1.39 9.11
CA ARG A 59 -15.21 -0.59 8.50
C ARG A 59 -15.97 -1.30 7.38
N LEU A 60 -15.30 -2.13 6.58
CA LEU A 60 -15.99 -2.92 5.55
C LEU A 60 -16.89 -3.97 6.20
N LEU A 61 -16.43 -4.60 7.28
CA LEU A 61 -17.20 -5.60 8.02
C LEU A 61 -18.43 -4.97 8.67
N ASP A 62 -18.29 -3.79 9.27
CA ASP A 62 -19.40 -3.07 9.89
C ASP A 62 -20.45 -2.64 8.84
N LEU A 63 -19.99 -2.11 7.69
CA LEU A 63 -20.87 -1.76 6.57
C LEU A 63 -21.58 -2.98 5.98
N ALA A 64 -20.90 -4.13 5.96
CA ALA A 64 -21.48 -5.36 5.45
C ALA A 64 -22.61 -5.88 6.36
N ASP A 65 -22.40 -5.84 7.68
CA ASP A 65 -23.40 -6.19 8.68
C ASP A 65 -24.63 -5.25 8.62
N GLU A 66 -24.38 -3.95 8.40
CA GLU A 66 -25.43 -2.94 8.26
C GLU A 66 -26.28 -3.12 6.98
N VAL A 67 -25.64 -3.35 5.83
CA VAL A 67 -26.32 -3.30 4.53
C VAL A 67 -26.85 -4.67 4.10
N VAL A 68 -26.14 -5.76 4.44
CA VAL A 68 -26.49 -7.12 4.00
C VAL A 68 -26.41 -8.06 5.19
N SER A 69 -27.49 -8.13 5.96
CA SER A 69 -27.58 -9.07 7.07
C SER A 69 -27.38 -10.52 6.58
N GLY A 70 -26.54 -11.25 7.31
CA GLY A 70 -26.15 -12.62 6.96
C GLY A 70 -25.23 -12.74 5.74
N LEU A 71 -24.54 -11.67 5.32
CA LEU A 71 -23.43 -11.81 4.35
C LEU A 71 -22.32 -12.73 4.90
N PHE A 72 -22.07 -12.64 6.20
CA PHE A 72 -21.18 -13.51 6.95
C PHE A 72 -21.97 -14.36 7.92
N THR A 73 -21.56 -15.62 8.14
CA THR A 73 -21.96 -16.37 9.32
C THR A 73 -21.31 -15.76 10.57
N ASP A 74 -21.87 -15.99 11.75
CA ASP A 74 -21.28 -15.48 13.01
C ASP A 74 -19.82 -15.94 13.17
N GLU A 75 -19.54 -17.19 12.82
CA GLU A 75 -18.19 -17.76 12.84
C GLU A 75 -17.25 -17.00 11.88
N ALA A 76 -17.70 -16.72 10.66
CA ALA A 76 -16.92 -15.99 9.65
C ALA A 76 -16.71 -14.52 10.03
N LEU A 77 -17.73 -13.84 10.56
CA LEU A 77 -17.63 -12.46 10.99
C LEU A 77 -16.68 -12.32 12.18
N HIS A 78 -16.78 -13.21 13.17
CA HIS A 78 -15.86 -13.26 14.29
C HIS A 78 -14.41 -13.46 13.84
N PHE A 79 -14.20 -14.39 12.90
CA PHE A 79 -12.90 -14.62 12.30
C PHE A 79 -12.35 -13.37 11.60
N GLU A 80 -13.11 -12.77 10.68
CA GLU A 80 -12.64 -11.60 9.91
C GLU A 80 -12.35 -10.40 10.83
N ARG A 81 -13.17 -10.17 11.86
CA ARG A 81 -12.90 -9.13 12.88
C ARG A 81 -11.62 -9.41 13.66
N SER A 82 -11.41 -10.66 14.09
CA SER A 82 -10.18 -11.05 14.77
C SER A 82 -8.95 -10.89 13.88
N PHE A 83 -9.04 -11.30 12.61
CA PHE A 83 -7.95 -11.18 11.65
C PHE A 83 -7.63 -9.73 11.32
N ALA A 84 -8.65 -8.89 11.11
CA ALA A 84 -8.49 -7.45 10.89
C ALA A 84 -7.78 -6.77 12.07
N ALA A 85 -8.19 -7.07 13.31
CA ALA A 85 -7.57 -6.53 14.51
C ALA A 85 -6.11 -6.98 14.66
N TRP A 86 -5.81 -8.25 14.36
CA TRP A 86 -4.44 -8.76 14.38
C TRP A 86 -3.57 -8.09 13.32
N CYS A 87 -4.05 -7.98 12.09
CA CYS A 87 -3.35 -7.29 11.01
C CYS A 87 -3.09 -5.82 11.34
N GLN A 88 -4.09 -5.12 11.84
CA GLN A 88 -3.95 -3.72 12.27
C GLN A 88 -2.92 -3.56 13.39
N GLY A 89 -2.93 -4.44 14.39
CA GLY A 89 -1.96 -4.41 15.49
C GLY A 89 -0.50 -4.63 15.06
N HIS A 90 -0.28 -5.18 13.87
CA HIS A 90 1.06 -5.50 13.33
C HIS A 90 1.39 -4.73 12.03
N SER A 91 0.54 -3.78 11.61
CA SER A 91 0.66 -3.09 10.32
C SER A 91 0.78 -4.05 9.12
N LEU A 92 -0.11 -5.05 9.08
CA LEU A 92 -0.17 -6.06 8.02
C LEU A 92 -1.40 -5.85 7.14
N THR A 93 -1.32 -6.29 5.89
CA THR A 93 -2.46 -6.30 4.95
C THR A 93 -2.99 -7.72 4.72
N GLY A 94 -2.28 -8.74 5.19
CA GLY A 94 -2.70 -10.13 5.02
C GLY A 94 -1.58 -11.13 5.25
N LEU A 95 -1.75 -12.31 4.65
CA LEU A 95 -0.78 -13.40 4.62
C LEU A 95 -0.54 -13.89 3.19
N PHE A 96 0.66 -14.37 2.89
CA PHE A 96 0.97 -15.09 1.65
C PHE A 96 1.81 -16.31 1.98
N GLY A 97 1.39 -17.50 1.55
CA GLY A 97 2.08 -18.75 1.91
C GLY A 97 2.17 -18.98 3.43
N GLY A 98 1.27 -18.39 4.22
CA GLY A 98 1.34 -18.41 5.69
C GLY A 98 2.36 -17.44 6.30
N ARG A 99 2.88 -16.47 5.53
CA ARG A 99 3.77 -15.41 6.01
C ARG A 99 3.09 -14.05 6.02
N PRO A 100 3.43 -13.16 6.96
CA PRO A 100 2.90 -11.80 6.99
C PRO A 100 3.17 -11.03 5.70
N LEU A 101 2.11 -10.43 5.14
CA LEU A 101 2.22 -9.38 4.15
C LEU A 101 2.22 -8.05 4.87
N ALA A 102 3.35 -7.34 4.83
CA ALA A 102 3.45 -5.98 5.35
C ALA A 102 2.38 -5.08 4.72
N ALA A 103 2.03 -4.00 5.43
CA ALA A 103 1.21 -2.92 4.89
C ALA A 103 1.63 -2.63 3.44
N GLY A 104 0.66 -2.69 2.53
CA GLY A 104 0.89 -2.52 1.10
C GLY A 104 0.34 -1.21 0.55
N PRO A 105 0.09 -1.11 -0.76
CA PRO A 105 -0.59 0.04 -1.36
C PRO A 105 -1.97 0.34 -0.75
N LEU A 106 -2.56 -0.65 -0.08
CA LEU A 106 -3.81 -0.53 0.67
C LEU A 106 -3.70 0.32 1.94
N ASP A 107 -2.49 0.41 2.52
CA ASP A 107 -2.19 1.15 3.74
C ASP A 107 -0.85 1.91 3.62
N LEU A 108 -0.67 2.65 2.52
CA LEU A 108 0.56 3.41 2.25
C LEU A 108 0.96 4.46 3.30
N ALA A 109 0.10 4.78 4.25
CA ALA A 109 0.47 5.66 5.35
C ALA A 109 1.64 5.05 6.14
N ASP A 110 1.62 3.74 6.38
CA ASP A 110 2.63 3.04 7.18
C ASP A 110 3.88 2.61 6.39
N VAL A 111 3.73 2.28 5.09
CA VAL A 111 4.83 1.78 4.23
C VAL A 111 5.90 2.83 3.99
N TYR A 112 5.46 4.09 3.84
CA TYR A 112 6.36 5.22 3.68
C TYR A 112 6.70 5.89 5.01
N ALA A 113 5.84 5.78 6.05
CA ALA A 113 6.18 6.13 7.44
C ALA A 113 7.45 5.43 7.94
N ARG A 114 7.68 4.18 7.50
CA ARG A 114 8.81 3.34 7.94
C ARG A 114 10.04 3.37 7.02
N ALA A 115 9.91 3.82 5.78
CA ALA A 115 11.07 4.01 4.91
C ALA A 115 11.84 5.25 5.39
N ASP A 116 13.17 5.20 5.32
CA ASP A 116 14.12 6.27 5.66
C ASP A 116 13.77 7.66 5.08
N TYR A 117 12.79 7.75 4.19
CA TYR A 117 12.08 8.95 3.77
C TYR A 117 11.73 9.89 4.94
N HIS A 118 11.18 9.44 6.08
CA HIS A 118 10.91 10.38 7.20
C HIS A 118 12.18 10.84 7.91
N LEU A 119 13.21 10.01 7.97
CA LEU A 119 14.46 10.33 8.66
C LEU A 119 15.30 11.29 7.82
N GLU A 120 15.46 11.03 6.52
CA GLU A 120 16.12 11.91 5.55
C GLU A 120 15.34 13.21 5.33
N ARG A 121 14.00 13.16 5.30
CA ARG A 121 13.17 14.36 5.18
C ARG A 121 13.10 15.19 6.46
N ARG A 122 13.11 14.57 7.66
CA ARG A 122 13.35 15.29 8.93
C ARG A 122 14.75 15.90 8.98
N ARG A 123 15.77 15.20 8.47
CA ARG A 123 17.13 15.75 8.31
C ARG A 123 17.17 16.89 7.30
N TRP A 124 16.35 16.83 6.25
CA TRP A 124 16.24 17.89 5.24
C TRP A 124 15.51 19.11 5.79
N ALA A 125 14.34 18.95 6.42
CA ALA A 125 13.63 20.02 7.12
C ALA A 125 14.50 20.66 8.20
N ARG A 126 15.27 19.86 8.97
CA ARG A 126 16.23 20.36 9.97
C ARG A 126 17.40 21.11 9.32
N ARG A 127 17.93 20.66 8.18
CA ARG A 127 18.98 21.37 7.42
C ARG A 127 18.47 22.68 6.81
N SER A 128 17.26 22.68 6.27
CA SER A 128 16.60 23.86 5.71
C SER A 128 16.23 24.88 6.80
N ALA A 129 15.78 24.41 7.97
CA ALA A 129 15.52 25.25 9.13
C ALA A 129 16.83 25.86 9.70
N MET A 130 17.92 25.08 9.77
CA MET A 130 19.23 25.62 10.15
C MET A 130 19.77 26.64 9.13
N ALA A 131 19.56 26.41 7.83
CA ALA A 131 19.91 27.38 6.79
C ALA A 131 19.07 28.66 6.85
N ARG A 132 17.89 28.62 7.49
CA ARG A 132 16.97 29.74 7.68
C ARG A 132 17.05 30.37 9.06
N GLN A 133 17.98 29.98 9.94
CA GLN A 133 18.14 30.58 11.29
C GLN A 133 18.55 32.07 11.31
N GLY A 134 18.53 32.77 10.17
CA GLY A 134 18.51 34.24 10.09
C GLY A 134 17.15 34.86 9.75
N SER A 135 16.09 34.06 9.60
CA SER A 135 14.75 34.49 9.16
C SER A 135 13.71 34.03 10.18
N SER A 136 13.27 34.94 11.03
CA SER A 136 12.13 34.77 11.93
C SER A 136 10.84 34.66 11.12
N SER A 137 10.37 33.45 10.86
CA SER A 137 8.98 33.20 10.46
C SER A 137 8.56 31.84 10.98
N GLU A 138 7.58 31.85 11.88
CA GLU A 138 6.96 30.68 12.53
C GLU A 138 5.93 29.97 11.61
N GLU A 139 5.89 30.27 10.30
CA GLU A 139 4.89 29.75 9.36
C GLU A 139 5.32 28.48 8.59
N GLU A 140 5.88 27.45 9.25
CA GLU A 140 6.05 26.14 8.60
C GLU A 140 5.61 24.96 9.47
N PRO A 141 4.39 24.44 9.22
CA PRO A 141 4.24 22.98 9.04
C PRO A 141 3.17 22.52 8.01
N GLU A 142 2.31 23.39 7.48
CA GLU A 142 1.12 22.95 6.72
C GLU A 142 1.45 22.39 5.32
N TYR A 143 2.48 22.95 4.67
CA TYR A 143 2.91 22.54 3.31
C TYR A 143 3.48 21.12 3.27
N GLU A 144 4.03 20.63 4.39
CA GLU A 144 4.70 19.33 4.47
C GLU A 144 3.70 18.16 4.52
N ALA A 145 2.59 18.31 5.24
CA ALA A 145 1.55 17.29 5.29
C ALA A 145 0.89 17.10 3.91
N THR A 146 0.76 18.18 3.13
CA THR A 146 0.13 18.13 1.81
C THR A 146 0.97 17.36 0.78
N GLY A 147 2.30 17.52 0.79
CA GLY A 147 3.18 16.91 -0.20
C GLY A 147 3.22 15.37 -0.14
N GLU A 148 3.23 14.81 1.07
CA GLU A 148 3.25 13.36 1.29
C GLU A 148 1.94 12.71 0.87
N PHE A 149 0.82 13.32 1.26
CA PHE A 149 -0.51 12.87 0.88
C PHE A 149 -0.67 12.80 -0.65
N ILE A 150 -0.13 13.78 -1.37
CA ILE A 150 -0.17 13.81 -2.85
C ILE A 150 0.61 12.64 -3.46
N VAL A 151 1.81 12.33 -2.94
CA VAL A 151 2.62 11.21 -3.46
C VAL A 151 1.92 9.88 -3.18
N GLN A 152 1.39 9.69 -1.98
CA GLN A 152 0.68 8.47 -1.61
C GLN A 152 -0.60 8.27 -2.43
N ASP A 153 -1.44 9.31 -2.57
CA ASP A 153 -2.66 9.23 -3.40
C ASP A 153 -2.32 8.91 -4.85
N ARG A 154 -1.22 9.47 -5.36
CA ARG A 154 -0.76 9.20 -6.71
C ARG A 154 -0.27 7.76 -6.89
N LEU A 155 0.49 7.23 -5.95
CA LEU A 155 0.94 5.83 -5.99
C LEU A 155 -0.25 4.87 -5.90
N ARG A 156 -1.26 5.17 -5.07
CA ARG A 156 -2.53 4.40 -5.02
C ARG A 156 -3.29 4.50 -6.33
N GLY A 157 -3.41 5.70 -6.88
CA GLY A 157 -4.00 5.93 -8.19
C GLY A 157 -3.28 5.13 -9.28
N TYR A 158 -1.95 5.08 -9.24
CA TYR A 158 -1.17 4.31 -10.21
C TYR A 158 -1.45 2.81 -10.06
N VAL A 159 -1.47 2.29 -8.83
CA VAL A 159 -1.83 0.90 -8.53
C VAL A 159 -3.23 0.57 -9.05
N GLY A 160 -4.21 1.44 -8.81
CA GLY A 160 -5.56 1.28 -9.32
C GLY A 160 -5.68 1.34 -10.83
N TRP A 161 -4.83 2.14 -11.48
CA TRP A 161 -4.75 2.16 -12.93
C TRP A 161 -4.14 0.85 -13.46
N ILE A 162 -2.96 0.42 -12.99
CA ILE A 162 -2.28 -0.78 -13.51
C ILE A 162 -3.11 -2.04 -13.31
N VAL A 163 -3.74 -2.25 -12.15
CA VAL A 163 -4.58 -3.44 -11.91
C VAL A 163 -5.84 -3.46 -12.78
N THR A 164 -6.18 -2.34 -13.43
CA THR A 164 -7.25 -2.25 -14.43
C THR A 164 -6.78 -2.11 -15.87
N ASN A 165 -5.46 -2.11 -16.10
CA ASN A 165 -4.86 -2.08 -17.42
C ASN A 165 -4.76 -3.52 -17.98
N SER A 166 -5.28 -3.74 -19.19
CA SER A 166 -5.33 -5.08 -19.79
C SER A 166 -3.95 -5.67 -20.07
N ASP A 167 -3.00 -4.85 -20.50
CA ASP A 167 -1.64 -5.31 -20.83
C ASP A 167 -0.91 -5.73 -19.55
N TYR A 168 -1.08 -4.98 -18.46
CA TYR A 168 -0.56 -5.35 -17.14
C TYR A 168 -1.11 -6.69 -16.67
N VAL A 169 -2.43 -6.87 -16.77
CA VAL A 169 -3.09 -8.10 -16.34
C VAL A 169 -2.61 -9.30 -17.17
N LYS A 170 -2.48 -9.15 -18.48
CA LYS A 170 -1.92 -10.17 -19.37
C LYS A 170 -0.49 -10.53 -18.99
N ASP A 171 0.40 -9.54 -18.89
CA ASP A 171 1.81 -9.73 -18.53
C ASP A 171 1.94 -10.42 -17.16
N ARG A 172 1.14 -9.98 -16.18
CA ARG A 172 1.13 -10.55 -14.83
C ARG A 172 0.67 -12.00 -14.86
N ASN A 173 -0.38 -12.33 -15.61
CA ASN A 173 -0.89 -13.70 -15.71
C ASN A 173 0.15 -14.61 -16.39
N GLN A 174 0.87 -14.13 -17.40
CA GLN A 174 2.00 -14.85 -18.00
C GLN A 174 3.11 -15.11 -16.98
N LEU A 175 3.47 -14.09 -16.20
CA LEU A 175 4.46 -14.20 -15.14
C LEU A 175 4.03 -15.19 -14.04
N ARG A 176 2.74 -15.18 -13.66
CA ARG A 176 2.15 -16.14 -12.71
C ARG A 176 2.20 -17.57 -13.24
N ALA A 177 1.87 -17.79 -14.52
CA ALA A 177 1.95 -19.10 -15.15
C ALA A 177 3.40 -19.62 -15.20
N LEU A 178 4.37 -18.75 -15.50
CA LEU A 178 5.79 -19.09 -15.45
C LEU A 178 6.23 -19.45 -14.02
N ALA A 179 5.79 -18.69 -13.01
CA ALA A 179 6.09 -18.97 -11.60
C ALA A 179 5.56 -20.35 -11.16
N ALA A 180 4.35 -20.70 -11.60
CA ALA A 180 3.76 -22.00 -11.35
C ALA A 180 4.54 -23.13 -12.05
N LYS A 181 4.90 -22.93 -13.33
CA LYS A 181 5.72 -23.87 -14.11
C LYS A 181 7.10 -24.13 -13.48
N GLU A 182 7.73 -23.09 -12.94
CA GLU A 182 9.05 -23.18 -12.31
C GLU A 182 9.00 -23.48 -10.79
N GLY A 183 7.81 -23.69 -10.21
CA GLY A 183 7.64 -24.03 -8.80
C GLY A 183 8.07 -22.93 -7.82
N VAL A 184 8.24 -21.68 -8.27
CA VAL A 184 8.87 -20.58 -7.53
C VAL A 184 8.11 -20.22 -6.25
N VAL A 185 6.79 -20.39 -6.26
CA VAL A 185 5.90 -19.95 -5.17
C VAL A 185 5.71 -21.03 -4.09
N SER A 186 6.16 -22.26 -4.33
CA SER A 186 6.10 -23.36 -3.35
C SER A 186 6.85 -23.04 -2.05
N ALA A 187 7.82 -22.12 -2.09
CA ALA A 187 8.58 -21.66 -0.94
C ALA A 187 7.80 -20.73 0.01
N GLY A 188 6.58 -20.32 -0.36
CA GLY A 188 5.74 -19.42 0.45
C GLY A 188 6.27 -17.99 0.60
N GLU A 189 7.24 -17.60 -0.24
CA GLU A 189 7.77 -16.24 -0.32
C GLU A 189 7.48 -15.67 -1.71
N PHE A 190 6.99 -14.42 -1.76
CA PHE A 190 6.91 -13.71 -3.02
C PHE A 190 8.32 -13.24 -3.41
N PRO A 191 8.74 -13.38 -4.68
CA PRO A 191 10.02 -12.89 -5.16
C PRO A 191 10.28 -11.44 -4.75
N ALA A 192 11.39 -11.20 -4.05
CA ALA A 192 11.87 -9.86 -3.73
C ALA A 192 13.00 -9.49 -4.70
N LEU A 193 12.88 -8.31 -5.33
CA LEU A 193 14.01 -7.72 -6.06
C LEU A 193 14.96 -7.09 -5.05
N VAL A 194 16.18 -7.61 -4.98
CA VAL A 194 17.29 -6.94 -4.31
C VAL A 194 18.02 -6.12 -5.35
N TRP A 195 17.93 -4.81 -5.24
CA TRP A 195 18.69 -3.91 -6.10
C TRP A 195 20.15 -3.88 -5.57
N SER A 196 21.12 -4.34 -6.37
CA SER A 196 22.55 -4.16 -6.02
C SER A 196 22.92 -2.70 -6.07
N ALA A 197 24.09 -2.34 -5.53
CA ALA A 197 24.68 -1.00 -5.69
C ALA A 197 24.98 -0.60 -7.16
N GLN A 198 24.86 -1.50 -8.15
CA GLN A 198 25.21 -1.25 -9.56
C GLN A 198 24.05 -1.18 -10.57
N GLY A 199 22.80 -1.23 -10.15
CA GLY A 199 21.64 -0.96 -11.01
C GLY A 199 20.81 -2.19 -11.25
N GLN A 200 21.44 -3.32 -10.97
CA GLN A 200 20.95 -4.61 -11.36
C GLN A 200 20.09 -5.13 -10.23
N ALA A 201 18.81 -5.33 -10.55
CA ALA A 201 17.97 -6.14 -9.70
C ALA A 201 18.52 -7.57 -9.75
N HIS A 202 19.16 -8.01 -8.67
CA HIS A 202 19.52 -9.40 -8.51
C HIS A 202 18.43 -10.10 -7.73
N ALA A 203 17.99 -11.22 -8.27
CA ALA A 203 17.20 -12.16 -7.50
C ALA A 203 18.02 -12.67 -6.32
N GLN A 204 17.44 -12.66 -5.12
CA GLN A 204 18.03 -13.36 -4.00
C GLN A 204 17.99 -14.87 -4.31
N ARG A 205 19.17 -15.43 -4.60
CA ARG A 205 19.41 -16.66 -5.36
C ARG A 205 19.05 -18.00 -4.68
N ARG A 206 18.08 -18.05 -3.76
CA ARG A 206 17.74 -19.31 -3.09
C ARG A 206 16.73 -20.10 -3.93
N GLY A 207 17.23 -20.88 -4.88
CA GLY A 207 16.47 -21.94 -5.57
C GLY A 207 15.45 -21.51 -6.61
N GLN A 208 15.35 -20.22 -6.96
CA GLN A 208 14.45 -19.75 -8.01
C GLN A 208 15.07 -19.92 -9.40
N GLY A 209 14.25 -20.37 -10.37
CA GLY A 209 14.69 -20.54 -11.75
C GLY A 209 15.21 -19.24 -12.36
N LYS A 210 16.36 -19.32 -13.05
CA LYS A 210 17.00 -18.15 -13.70
C LYS A 210 16.05 -17.48 -14.72
N GLY A 211 15.18 -18.26 -15.35
CA GLY A 211 14.18 -17.80 -16.32
C GLY A 211 13.11 -16.91 -15.68
N PHE A 212 12.44 -17.41 -14.63
CA PHE A 212 11.42 -16.65 -13.92
C PHE A 212 11.95 -15.31 -13.39
N MET A 213 13.11 -15.29 -12.74
CA MET A 213 13.60 -14.04 -12.13
C MET A 213 14.00 -12.97 -13.15
N GLY A 214 14.51 -13.37 -14.32
CA GLY A 214 14.72 -12.45 -15.44
C GLY A 214 13.40 -11.84 -15.91
N ALA A 215 12.38 -12.68 -16.12
CA ALA A 215 11.04 -12.22 -16.50
C ALA A 215 10.41 -11.33 -15.43
N TYR A 216 10.57 -11.66 -14.15
CA TYR A 216 10.06 -10.88 -13.02
C TYR A 216 10.69 -9.49 -12.95
N SER A 217 12.02 -9.40 -13.10
CA SER A 217 12.73 -8.12 -13.13
C SER A 217 12.29 -7.27 -14.32
N GLN A 218 12.14 -7.86 -15.51
CA GLN A 218 11.68 -7.17 -16.72
C GLN A 218 10.24 -6.67 -16.56
N PHE A 219 9.36 -7.49 -15.97
CA PHE A 219 8.00 -7.12 -15.64
C PHE A 219 7.96 -5.91 -14.69
N CYS A 220 8.70 -5.95 -13.58
CA CYS A 220 8.75 -4.83 -12.65
C CYS A 220 9.34 -3.56 -13.27
N ALA A 221 10.39 -3.67 -14.08
CA ALA A 221 10.98 -2.54 -14.79
C ALA A 221 9.98 -1.91 -15.78
N LYS A 222 9.34 -2.74 -16.62
CA LYS A 222 8.31 -2.31 -17.58
C LYS A 222 7.21 -1.51 -16.89
N TRP A 223 6.70 -2.00 -15.76
CA TRP A 223 5.59 -1.40 -15.03
C TRP A 223 6.02 -0.42 -13.92
N CYS A 224 7.29 0.02 -13.90
CA CYS A 224 7.81 0.95 -12.89
C CYS A 224 7.46 0.53 -11.44
N LEU A 225 7.60 -0.77 -11.16
CA LEU A 225 7.34 -1.38 -9.87
C LEU A 225 8.64 -1.61 -9.11
N ARG A 226 8.60 -1.42 -7.80
CA ARG A 226 9.61 -1.93 -6.87
C ARG A 226 9.55 -3.45 -6.77
N GLY A 227 8.36 -4.01 -6.90
CA GLY A 227 8.08 -5.44 -6.75
C GLY A 227 6.58 -5.71 -6.71
N LEU A 228 6.22 -6.88 -6.20
CA LEU A 228 4.86 -7.32 -5.93
C LEU A 228 4.82 -7.86 -4.50
N LEU A 229 3.85 -7.46 -3.69
CA LEU A 229 3.61 -8.13 -2.38
C LEU A 229 2.90 -9.47 -2.57
N SER A 230 2.12 -9.54 -3.63
CA SER A 230 1.36 -10.69 -4.08
C SER A 230 1.01 -10.45 -5.55
N TRP A 231 0.38 -11.43 -6.21
CA TRP A 231 -0.13 -11.25 -7.58
C TRP A 231 -1.16 -10.11 -7.70
N ASP A 232 -1.69 -9.60 -6.60
CA ASP A 232 -2.80 -8.65 -6.60
C ASP A 232 -2.43 -7.28 -6.04
N LEU A 233 -1.25 -7.21 -5.42
CA LEU A 233 -0.72 -6.02 -4.76
C LEU A 233 0.61 -5.61 -5.37
N PRO A 234 0.60 -4.91 -6.51
CA PRO A 234 1.80 -4.31 -7.04
C PRO A 234 2.35 -3.24 -6.11
N GLN A 235 3.67 -3.21 -5.98
CA GLN A 235 4.38 -2.18 -5.23
C GLN A 235 4.96 -1.16 -6.23
N PRO A 236 4.31 0.00 -6.41
CA PRO A 236 4.80 1.00 -7.34
C PRO A 236 6.12 1.58 -6.82
N MET A 237 7.02 1.93 -7.74
CA MET A 237 8.26 2.59 -7.38
C MET A 237 7.95 4.01 -6.87
N GLY A 238 8.47 4.35 -5.69
CA GLY A 238 8.40 5.69 -5.10
C GLY A 238 9.56 6.58 -5.54
N PRO A 239 9.62 7.85 -5.07
CA PRO A 239 10.84 8.65 -5.16
C PRO A 239 11.98 7.90 -4.48
N GLN A 240 13.18 7.93 -5.06
CA GLN A 240 14.38 7.39 -4.44
C GLN A 240 15.33 8.54 -4.13
N LEU A 241 15.73 8.65 -2.86
CA LEU A 241 16.65 9.66 -2.36
C LEU A 241 18.10 9.15 -2.43
N PRO A 242 19.11 10.02 -2.37
CA PRO A 242 20.49 9.57 -2.20
C PRO A 242 20.64 8.68 -0.96
N GLY A 243 21.29 7.53 -1.12
CA GLY A 243 21.40 6.51 -0.07
C GLY A 243 20.34 5.41 -0.17
N ASP A 244 19.18 5.68 -0.78
CA ASP A 244 18.38 4.60 -1.37
C ASP A 244 19.23 4.06 -2.51
N ARG A 245 19.68 2.80 -2.40
CA ARG A 245 20.56 2.16 -3.38
C ARG A 245 19.83 2.01 -4.73
N SER A 246 19.73 3.12 -5.46
CA SER A 246 19.18 3.21 -6.81
C SER A 246 20.35 3.27 -7.77
N PRO A 247 20.56 2.23 -8.58
CA PRO A 247 21.96 1.91 -8.82
C PRO A 247 22.32 1.97 -10.32
N THR A 248 21.38 2.40 -11.15
CA THR A 248 21.53 2.54 -12.60
C THR A 248 22.20 3.83 -13.02
N VAL A 249 22.65 4.67 -12.08
CA VAL A 249 23.22 5.96 -12.47
C VAL A 249 24.36 6.40 -11.57
N PRO A 250 25.52 6.78 -12.15
CA PRO A 250 26.70 7.16 -11.37
C PRO A 250 26.38 8.27 -10.36
N GLU A 251 26.96 8.14 -9.16
CA GLU A 251 26.85 9.15 -8.12
C GLU A 251 27.50 10.45 -8.62
N PRO A 252 26.80 11.59 -8.57
CA PRO A 252 27.42 12.85 -8.92
C PRO A 252 28.47 13.22 -7.87
N ILE A 253 29.61 13.72 -8.34
CA ILE A 253 30.72 14.19 -7.48
C ILE A 253 30.26 15.37 -6.60
N VAL A 254 29.27 16.15 -7.06
CA VAL A 254 28.66 17.27 -6.33
C VAL A 254 27.15 17.31 -6.61
N GLY A 255 26.33 17.43 -5.55
CA GLY A 255 24.88 17.70 -5.64
C GLY A 255 23.97 16.56 -5.14
N LEU A 256 22.69 16.88 -4.97
CA LEU A 256 21.65 15.93 -4.56
C LEU A 256 21.01 15.29 -5.80
N ARG A 257 21.01 13.95 -5.86
CA ARG A 257 20.35 13.20 -6.94
C ARG A 257 19.07 12.53 -6.45
N ILE A 258 17.92 12.95 -6.97
CA ILE A 258 16.64 12.30 -6.71
C ILE A 258 16.24 11.53 -7.97
N PHE A 259 16.02 10.22 -7.85
CA PHE A 259 15.37 9.46 -8.92
C PHE A 259 13.86 9.53 -8.74
N LEU A 260 13.17 10.01 -9.77
CA LEU A 260 11.72 10.11 -9.81
C LEU A 260 11.20 9.19 -10.91
N PRO A 261 10.51 8.09 -10.56
CA PRO A 261 9.81 7.25 -11.53
C PRO A 261 8.91 8.10 -12.45
N ILE A 262 8.79 7.71 -13.72
CA ILE A 262 7.89 8.39 -14.68
C ILE A 262 6.43 8.37 -14.24
N THR A 263 6.08 7.44 -13.35
CA THR A 263 4.77 7.30 -12.72
C THR A 263 4.52 8.39 -11.69
N LEU A 264 5.56 9.09 -11.21
CA LEU A 264 5.50 10.22 -10.29
C LEU A 264 5.59 11.57 -11.03
N ARG A 265 4.89 12.57 -10.50
CA ARG A 265 4.91 13.92 -11.03
C ARG A 265 5.77 14.73 -10.12
N VAL A 266 6.75 15.36 -10.74
CA VAL A 266 7.50 16.41 -10.08
C VAL A 266 6.58 17.65 -10.03
N PRO A 267 6.38 18.25 -8.85
CA PRO A 267 5.69 19.54 -8.73
C PRO A 267 6.21 20.54 -9.76
N LYS A 268 5.30 21.31 -10.38
CA LYS A 268 5.69 22.34 -11.36
C LYS A 268 6.65 23.38 -10.77
N SER A 269 6.56 23.62 -9.46
CA SER A 269 7.46 24.49 -8.71
C SER A 269 8.89 23.96 -8.66
N LEU A 270 9.09 22.64 -8.75
CA LEU A 270 10.41 21.99 -8.66
C LEU A 270 11.07 21.80 -10.04
N LEU A 271 10.35 22.08 -11.14
CA LEU A 271 10.91 21.99 -12.49
C LEU A 271 10.60 23.23 -13.30
N ALA A 272 11.65 23.89 -13.80
CA ALA A 272 11.52 24.79 -14.93
C ALA A 272 10.79 24.03 -16.07
N PRO A 273 9.66 24.52 -16.61
CA PRO A 273 8.83 23.81 -17.58
C PRO A 273 9.59 23.22 -18.78
N GLN A 274 10.67 23.89 -19.20
CA GLN A 274 11.57 23.46 -20.27
C GLN A 274 12.31 22.14 -19.95
N ARG A 275 12.66 21.91 -18.68
CA ARG A 275 13.40 20.70 -18.25
C ARG A 275 12.53 19.45 -18.21
N LEU A 276 11.23 19.57 -17.92
CA LEU A 276 10.32 18.42 -17.94
C LEU A 276 10.13 17.88 -19.37
N GLY A 277 10.02 18.79 -20.35
CA GLY A 277 9.93 18.42 -21.77
C GLY A 277 11.20 17.75 -22.28
N GLN A 278 12.37 18.27 -21.90
CA GLN A 278 13.66 17.68 -22.22
C GLN A 278 13.86 16.32 -21.55
N TRP A 279 13.51 16.18 -20.27
CA TRP A 279 13.62 14.91 -19.54
C TRP A 279 12.76 13.82 -20.19
N ARG A 280 11.50 14.12 -20.53
CA ARG A 280 10.63 13.16 -21.24
C ARG A 280 11.19 12.78 -22.60
N LYS A 281 11.73 13.75 -23.35
CA LYS A 281 12.38 13.50 -24.65
C LYS A 281 13.65 12.68 -24.50
N GLN A 282 14.45 12.89 -23.46
CA GLN A 282 15.67 12.11 -23.20
C GLN A 282 15.34 10.68 -22.79
N THR A 283 14.31 10.48 -21.94
CA THR A 283 13.83 9.13 -21.60
C THR A 283 13.27 8.40 -22.82
N ALA A 284 12.64 9.11 -23.75
CA ALA A 284 12.17 8.54 -25.03
C ALA A 284 13.29 8.31 -26.06
N ALA A 285 14.30 9.20 -26.10
CA ALA A 285 15.40 9.15 -27.07
C ALA A 285 16.54 8.21 -26.64
N GLY A 286 16.63 7.85 -25.36
CA GLY A 286 17.65 6.94 -24.80
C GLY A 286 17.52 5.47 -25.25
N GLY A 287 16.64 5.16 -26.20
CA GLY A 287 16.74 3.97 -27.05
C GLY A 287 16.32 2.61 -26.48
N SER A 288 16.00 2.45 -25.19
CA SER A 288 15.85 1.07 -24.66
C SER A 288 14.43 0.57 -24.39
N VAL A 289 13.39 1.38 -24.14
CA VAL A 289 12.02 0.86 -23.97
C VAL A 289 10.99 1.92 -24.36
N SER A 290 10.17 1.65 -25.37
CA SER A 290 8.98 2.45 -25.64
C SER A 290 8.04 2.39 -24.43
N CYS A 291 7.77 3.53 -23.79
CA CYS A 291 6.82 3.63 -22.67
C CYS A 291 5.37 3.80 -23.14
N SER A 292 5.03 3.34 -24.35
CA SER A 292 3.68 3.49 -24.90
C SER A 292 2.60 2.87 -24.02
N HIS A 293 2.90 1.77 -23.33
CA HIS A 293 2.00 1.13 -22.36
C HIS A 293 1.69 2.00 -21.13
N LEU A 294 2.53 2.99 -20.82
CA LEU A 294 2.32 3.96 -19.73
C LEU A 294 1.65 5.27 -20.21
N GLN A 295 1.40 5.42 -21.51
CA GLN A 295 0.95 6.70 -22.08
C GLN A 295 -0.40 7.13 -21.51
N GLU A 296 -1.35 6.20 -21.31
CA GLU A 296 -2.65 6.50 -20.68
C GLU A 296 -2.45 7.13 -19.30
N TRP A 297 -1.55 6.58 -18.48
CA TRP A 297 -1.25 7.14 -17.16
C TRP A 297 -0.59 8.52 -17.25
N ILE A 298 0.39 8.67 -18.14
CA ILE A 298 1.11 9.94 -18.35
C ILE A 298 0.15 11.05 -18.83
N ASP A 299 -0.83 10.71 -19.67
CA ASP A 299 -1.80 11.67 -20.21
C ASP A 299 -2.80 12.16 -19.14
N LEU A 300 -3.17 11.31 -18.18
CA LEU A 300 -3.97 11.70 -17.01
C LEU A 300 -3.30 12.80 -16.19
N ASP A 301 -1.96 12.92 -16.28
CA ASP A 301 -1.21 13.94 -15.56
C ASP A 301 -1.06 15.28 -16.28
N VAL A 302 -1.08 15.26 -17.62
CA VAL A 302 -0.94 16.46 -18.45
C VAL A 302 -2.23 17.27 -18.42
N ARG A 303 -3.39 16.60 -18.37
CA ARG A 303 -4.70 17.24 -18.30
C ARG A 303 -5.35 16.92 -16.96
N PRO A 304 -4.88 17.51 -15.84
CA PRO A 304 -5.39 17.20 -14.52
C PRO A 304 -6.84 17.65 -14.41
N ARG A 305 -7.78 16.76 -14.70
CA ARG A 305 -9.12 16.88 -14.12
C ARG A 305 -8.93 16.58 -12.64
N ALA A 306 -9.30 17.51 -11.78
CA ALA A 306 -8.96 17.54 -10.35
C ALA A 306 -9.17 16.22 -9.57
N ASN A 307 -9.94 15.27 -10.11
CA ASN A 307 -10.35 14.03 -9.42
C ASN A 307 -10.00 12.72 -10.16
N GLN A 308 -9.22 12.72 -11.24
CA GLN A 308 -8.96 11.49 -11.99
C GLN A 308 -8.07 10.49 -11.24
N ARG A 309 -7.08 10.95 -10.48
CA ARG A 309 -6.17 10.07 -9.71
C ARG A 309 -6.85 9.41 -8.53
N SER A 310 -7.55 10.20 -7.73
CA SER A 310 -8.33 9.71 -6.60
C SER A 310 -9.39 8.72 -7.08
N ARG A 311 -9.93 8.90 -8.29
CA ARG A 311 -10.80 7.88 -8.90
C ARG A 311 -10.11 6.54 -9.13
N TYR A 312 -8.86 6.49 -9.60
CA TYR A 312 -8.16 5.20 -9.70
C TYR A 312 -7.82 4.62 -8.33
N SER A 313 -7.49 5.46 -7.34
CA SER A 313 -7.31 5.03 -5.94
C SER A 313 -8.59 4.38 -5.39
N ASP A 314 -9.75 4.98 -5.64
CA ASP A 314 -11.07 4.43 -5.30
C ASP A 314 -11.34 3.11 -6.03
N LEU A 315 -11.06 3.08 -7.34
CA LEU A 315 -11.24 1.89 -8.18
C LEU A 315 -10.39 0.72 -7.68
N PHE A 316 -9.17 0.99 -7.22
CA PHE A 316 -8.31 -0.03 -6.62
C PHE A 316 -8.98 -0.68 -5.42
N VAL A 317 -9.48 0.14 -4.48
CA VAL A 317 -10.13 -0.33 -3.26
C VAL A 317 -11.36 -1.17 -3.59
N ILE A 318 -12.21 -0.68 -4.50
CA ILE A 318 -13.42 -1.38 -4.92
C ILE A 318 -13.05 -2.70 -5.60
N TRP A 319 -12.17 -2.69 -6.60
CA TRP A 319 -11.74 -3.89 -7.30
C TRP A 319 -11.17 -4.92 -6.35
N PHE A 320 -10.25 -4.48 -5.49
CA PHE A 320 -9.52 -5.34 -4.59
C PHE A 320 -10.48 -6.03 -3.60
N TYR A 321 -11.27 -5.26 -2.86
CA TYR A 321 -12.16 -5.87 -1.87
C TYR A 321 -13.36 -6.60 -2.49
N TRP A 322 -13.86 -6.17 -3.65
CA TRP A 322 -14.84 -6.95 -4.42
C TRP A 322 -14.31 -8.35 -4.71
N ARG A 323 -13.05 -8.42 -5.18
CA ARG A 323 -12.42 -9.70 -5.48
C ARG A 323 -12.25 -10.56 -4.23
N VAL A 324 -11.71 -10.01 -3.14
CA VAL A 324 -11.51 -10.75 -1.88
C VAL A 324 -12.84 -11.32 -1.37
N LEU A 325 -13.90 -10.50 -1.39
CA LEU A 325 -15.24 -10.92 -0.99
C LEU A 325 -15.78 -12.02 -1.91
N ARG A 326 -15.68 -11.83 -3.23
CA ARG A 326 -16.17 -12.81 -4.22
C ARG A 326 -15.45 -14.15 -4.11
N GLU A 327 -14.14 -14.13 -3.87
CA GLU A 327 -13.34 -15.34 -3.72
C GLU A 327 -13.72 -16.13 -2.46
N ARG A 328 -13.91 -15.46 -1.32
CA ARG A 328 -14.19 -16.12 -0.03
C ARG A 328 -15.65 -16.45 0.22
N TYR A 329 -16.54 -15.62 -0.29
CA TYR A 329 -17.96 -15.62 0.06
C TYR A 329 -18.84 -15.66 -1.19
N ALA A 330 -18.37 -16.33 -2.26
CA ALA A 330 -19.07 -16.43 -3.55
C ALA A 330 -20.55 -16.84 -3.40
N GLN A 331 -20.82 -17.82 -2.52
CA GLN A 331 -22.17 -18.33 -2.27
C GLN A 331 -23.06 -17.29 -1.60
N ALA A 332 -22.57 -16.61 -0.56
CA ALA A 332 -23.31 -15.56 0.16
C ALA A 332 -23.57 -14.31 -0.71
N ILE A 333 -22.68 -14.04 -1.67
CA ILE A 333 -22.79 -12.90 -2.59
C ILE A 333 -23.71 -13.18 -3.78
N ARG A 334 -24.02 -14.46 -4.06
CA ARG A 334 -24.88 -14.86 -5.18
C ARG A 334 -26.26 -14.20 -5.02
N GLY A 335 -26.68 -13.43 -6.03
CA GLY A 335 -27.93 -12.65 -6.00
C GLY A 335 -27.85 -11.33 -5.22
N ARG A 336 -26.83 -11.10 -4.38
CA ARG A 336 -26.66 -9.89 -3.54
C ARG A 336 -25.54 -8.96 -4.03
N THR A 337 -25.12 -9.12 -5.27
CA THR A 337 -24.05 -8.33 -5.89
C THR A 337 -24.32 -6.80 -5.86
N PRO A 338 -25.56 -6.30 -6.08
CA PRO A 338 -25.84 -4.87 -5.94
C PRO A 338 -25.50 -4.31 -4.55
N ASP A 339 -25.80 -5.05 -3.49
CA ASP A 339 -25.65 -4.60 -2.10
C ASP A 339 -24.17 -4.58 -1.68
N VAL A 340 -23.40 -5.59 -2.10
CA VAL A 340 -21.94 -5.58 -1.92
C VAL A 340 -21.31 -4.37 -2.60
N HIS A 341 -21.82 -3.95 -3.77
CA HIS A 341 -21.34 -2.71 -4.36
C HIS A 341 -21.67 -1.51 -3.47
N ILE A 342 -22.87 -1.42 -2.89
CA ILE A 342 -23.23 -0.32 -1.96
C ILE A 342 -22.23 -0.26 -0.79
N ILE A 343 -21.90 -1.40 -0.19
CA ILE A 343 -20.89 -1.53 0.89
C ILE A 343 -19.54 -0.95 0.45
N LEU A 344 -19.03 -1.39 -0.70
CA LEU A 344 -17.72 -0.94 -1.22
C LEU A 344 -17.69 0.55 -1.57
N ASN A 345 -18.81 1.12 -2.00
CA ASN A 345 -18.89 2.57 -2.23
C ASN A 345 -18.87 3.34 -0.94
N ARG A 346 -19.68 2.95 0.04
CA ARG A 346 -19.69 3.59 1.37
C ARG A 346 -18.31 3.53 2.02
N LEU A 347 -17.57 2.44 1.81
CA LEU A 347 -16.19 2.32 2.27
C LEU A 347 -15.27 3.38 1.66
N VAL A 348 -15.42 3.67 0.37
CA VAL A 348 -14.61 4.67 -0.34
C VAL A 348 -15.06 6.10 -0.05
N GLU A 349 -16.38 6.36 -0.07
CA GLU A 349 -16.98 7.67 0.28
C GLU A 349 -16.57 8.09 1.68
N GLY A 350 -16.55 7.12 2.59
CA GLY A 350 -16.07 7.26 3.94
C GLY A 350 -14.63 7.75 4.10
N ARG A 351 -13.79 7.60 3.08
CA ARG A 351 -12.42 8.15 3.04
C ARG A 351 -12.39 9.59 2.54
N SER A 352 -13.45 10.01 1.85
CA SER A 352 -13.57 11.32 1.18
C SER A 352 -14.47 12.29 1.96
N ALA A 353 -14.60 12.13 3.28
CA ALA A 353 -15.65 12.74 4.13
C ALA A 353 -15.64 14.29 4.27
N GLY A 354 -15.23 15.03 3.24
CA GLY A 354 -15.15 16.49 3.21
C GLY A 354 -16.12 17.21 2.26
N THR A 355 -17.06 16.56 1.56
CA THR A 355 -17.96 17.30 0.63
C THR A 355 -19.35 16.67 0.51
N GLY A 356 -20.40 17.47 0.74
CA GLY A 356 -21.82 17.08 0.85
C GLY A 356 -22.50 16.42 -0.37
N GLN A 357 -23.84 16.55 -0.47
CA GLN A 357 -24.76 15.81 -1.36
C GLN A 357 -24.31 15.53 -2.82
N ARG A 358 -23.42 16.35 -3.42
CA ARG A 358 -22.81 16.08 -4.74
C ARG A 358 -21.88 14.84 -4.77
N ALA A 359 -21.57 14.24 -3.62
CA ALA A 359 -20.75 13.03 -3.52
C ALA A 359 -21.45 11.79 -4.09
N GLY A 360 -22.76 11.62 -3.85
CA GLY A 360 -23.49 10.40 -4.23
C GLY A 360 -23.63 10.19 -5.74
N GLU A 361 -23.81 11.26 -6.52
CA GLU A 361 -23.90 11.15 -7.98
C GLU A 361 -22.54 10.81 -8.62
N LYS A 362 -21.46 11.39 -8.11
CA LYS A 362 -20.09 11.05 -8.53
C LYS A 362 -19.76 9.59 -8.21
N ALA A 363 -20.20 9.07 -7.07
CA ALA A 363 -20.02 7.67 -6.71
C ALA A 363 -20.71 6.74 -7.73
N ARG A 364 -21.95 7.04 -8.14
CA ARG A 364 -22.68 6.24 -9.16
C ARG A 364 -21.94 6.14 -10.50
N VAL A 365 -21.36 7.24 -10.97
CA VAL A 365 -20.54 7.24 -12.20
C VAL A 365 -19.28 6.39 -12.03
N ARG A 366 -18.60 6.50 -10.87
CA ARG A 366 -17.44 5.66 -10.53
C ARG A 366 -17.81 4.18 -10.52
N ILE A 367 -18.96 3.79 -9.95
CA ILE A 367 -19.46 2.41 -9.94
C ILE A 367 -19.65 1.86 -11.34
N ARG A 368 -20.35 2.61 -12.20
CA ARG A 368 -20.65 2.15 -13.56
C ARG A 368 -19.37 1.88 -14.34
N GLU A 369 -18.39 2.75 -14.16
CA GLU A 369 -17.10 2.57 -14.81
C GLU A 369 -16.26 1.45 -14.19
N ALA A 370 -16.20 1.36 -12.86
CA ALA A 370 -15.59 0.25 -12.16
C ALA A 370 -16.14 -1.06 -12.72
N ARG A 371 -17.47 -1.21 -12.72
CA ARG A 371 -18.16 -2.38 -13.28
C ARG A 371 -17.83 -2.62 -14.75
N ARG A 372 -17.69 -1.58 -15.56
CA ARG A 372 -17.32 -1.72 -16.98
C ARG A 372 -15.90 -2.27 -17.13
N ARG A 373 -14.94 -1.72 -16.38
CA ARG A 373 -13.55 -2.19 -16.38
C ARG A 373 -13.45 -3.59 -15.78
N LEU A 374 -14.11 -3.84 -14.66
CA LEU A 374 -14.15 -5.15 -13.99
C LEU A 374 -14.74 -6.24 -14.86
N ARG A 375 -15.81 -5.96 -15.62
CA ARG A 375 -16.37 -6.94 -16.57
C ARG A 375 -15.38 -7.27 -17.67
N LYS A 376 -14.77 -6.25 -18.29
CA LYS A 376 -13.72 -6.44 -19.30
C LYS A 376 -12.54 -7.27 -18.79
N LEU A 377 -12.20 -7.15 -17.51
CA LEU A 377 -11.12 -7.94 -16.88
C LEU A 377 -11.56 -9.34 -16.46
N ALA A 378 -12.86 -9.59 -16.27
CA ALA A 378 -13.36 -10.93 -15.99
C ALA A 378 -13.45 -11.75 -17.28
N ASP A 379 -13.63 -11.09 -18.42
CA ASP A 379 -13.71 -11.69 -19.75
C ASP A 379 -12.31 -11.92 -20.40
N ALA A 380 -11.24 -11.41 -19.78
CA ALA A 380 -9.85 -11.47 -20.27
C ALA A 380 -8.96 -12.29 -19.35
#